data_AF-A0A7G2BZT6-F1
#
_entry.id   AF-A0A7G2BZT6-F1
#
_cell.length_a   1.000
_cell.length_b   1.000
_cell.length_c   1.000
_cell.angle_alpha   90.00
_cell.angle_beta   90.00
_cell.angle_gamma   90.00
#
_symmetry.space_group_name_H-M   'P 1'
#
loop_
_entity.id
_entity.type
_entity.pdbx_description
1 polymer ?
#
loop_
_entity_poly.entity_id
_entity_poly.type
_entity_poly.pdbx_seq_one_letter_code
_entity_poly.pdbx_strand_id
1 'polypeptide(L)'
;MAATTSETTVVTAATTASEAIIMAAASPETTVVTAATTASKAVIMTATTATSEAVIMTAASSASEAVIMAAATSASEAIIVTAPTSASEAIIMTATASEAVIMTATASETTVVTAPTSASEAVIVTAATSEATRRIGVGH
;
A
#
# COMPACT_ATOMS: atom_id res chain seq x y z
N MET A 1 -5.20 -33.35 16.21
CA MET A 1 -4.23 -32.57 15.42
C MET A 1 -4.77 -31.16 15.34
N ALA A 2 -4.17 -30.19 16.03
CA ALA A 2 -4.55 -28.80 15.87
C ALA A 2 -3.90 -28.31 14.58
N ALA A 3 -4.72 -28.06 13.56
CA ALA A 3 -4.26 -27.35 12.37
C ALA A 3 -4.06 -25.90 12.79
N THR A 4 -2.81 -25.48 12.99
CA THR A 4 -2.48 -24.06 13.05
C THR A 4 -2.46 -23.57 11.61
N THR A 5 -3.62 -23.23 11.05
CA THR A 5 -3.67 -22.42 9.84
C THR A 5 -3.10 -21.07 10.21
N SER A 6 -1.91 -20.73 9.71
CA SER A 6 -1.41 -19.36 9.85
C SER A 6 -2.34 -18.45 9.03
N GLU A 7 -3.30 -17.85 9.70
CA GLU A 7 -4.30 -16.92 9.15
C GLU A 7 -3.66 -15.60 8.68
N THR A 8 -2.54 -15.25 9.30
CA THR A 8 -1.82 -14.00 9.03
C THR A 8 -0.52 -14.25 8.27
N THR A 9 -0.34 -13.50 7.17
CA THR A 9 0.93 -13.41 6.45
C THR A 9 1.60 -12.07 6.75
N VAL A 10 2.84 -12.12 7.25
CA VAL A 10 3.66 -10.93 7.51
C VAL A 10 4.94 -10.99 6.69
N VAL A 11 5.17 -9.99 5.85
CA VAL A 11 6.39 -9.85 5.04
C VAL A 11 7.04 -8.51 5.34
N THR A 12 8.30 -8.52 5.78
CA THR A 12 9.03 -7.33 6.20
C THR A 12 10.40 -7.27 5.55
N ALA A 13 10.77 -6.12 5.01
CA ALA A 13 12.13 -5.80 4.58
C ALA A 13 12.59 -4.49 5.20
N ALA A 14 13.79 -4.50 5.77
CA ALA A 14 14.45 -3.32 6.31
C ALA A 14 15.88 -3.26 5.78
N THR A 15 16.21 -2.22 5.02
CA THR A 15 17.55 -2.06 4.43
C THR A 15 18.02 -0.61 4.54
N THR A 16 19.32 -0.37 4.58
CA THR A 16 19.85 1.00 4.51
C THR A 16 19.84 1.51 3.07
N ALA A 17 20.28 0.68 2.13
CA ALA A 17 20.31 1.01 0.72
C ALA A 17 19.95 -0.23 -0.10
N SER A 18 19.17 -0.05 -1.16
CA SER A 18 18.86 -1.10 -2.13
C SER A 18 18.54 -0.46 -3.47
N GLU A 19 18.85 -1.13 -4.57
CA GLU A 19 18.38 -0.62 -5.86
C GLU A 19 16.85 -0.69 -5.92
N ALA A 20 16.29 -1.85 -5.57
CA ALA A 20 14.86 -2.04 -5.47
C ALA A 20 14.51 -2.93 -4.28
N ILE A 21 13.34 -2.69 -3.69
CA ILE A 21 12.68 -3.57 -2.73
C ILE A 21 11.37 -4.01 -3.37
N ILE A 22 11.20 -5.32 -3.58
CA ILE A 22 10.01 -5.88 -4.22
C ILE A 22 9.43 -6.94 -3.27
N MET A 23 8.18 -6.75 -2.85
CA MET A 23 7.49 -7.66 -1.94
C MET A 23 6.08 -7.97 -2.43
N ALA A 24 5.74 -9.25 -2.39
CA ALA A 24 4.40 -9.74 -2.67
C ALA A 24 3.91 -10.62 -1.52
N ALA A 25 2.65 -10.46 -1.15
CA ALA A 25 2.02 -11.29 -0.12
C ALA A 25 0.57 -11.60 -0.47
N ALA A 26 0.12 -12.77 -0.02
CA ALA A 26 -1.25 -13.24 -0.14
C ALA A 26 -1.58 -14.11 1.08
N SER A 27 -2.72 -13.85 1.72
CA SER A 27 -3.20 -14.61 2.88
C SER A 27 -4.72 -14.78 2.78
N PRO A 28 -5.30 -15.85 3.35
CA PRO A 28 -6.75 -16.03 3.40
C PRO A 28 -7.46 -15.12 4.42
N GLU A 29 -6.75 -14.54 5.40
CA GLU A 29 -7.38 -13.68 6.42
C GLU A 29 -6.71 -12.32 6.60
N THR A 30 -5.46 -12.27 7.04
CA THR A 30 -4.77 -10.97 7.24
C THR A 30 -3.44 -10.94 6.52
N THR A 31 -3.17 -9.86 5.79
CA THR A 31 -1.90 -9.64 5.10
C THR A 31 -1.25 -8.35 5.57
N VAL A 32 -0.01 -8.43 6.06
CA VAL A 32 0.80 -7.28 6.47
C VAL A 32 2.11 -7.28 5.67
N VAL A 33 2.35 -6.22 4.92
CA VAL A 33 3.59 -6.04 4.15
C VAL A 33 4.25 -4.73 4.58
N THR A 34 5.52 -4.76 4.98
CA THR A 34 6.25 -3.57 5.47
C THR A 34 7.62 -3.46 4.81
N ALA A 35 7.87 -2.35 4.12
CA ALA A 35 9.19 -1.93 3.65
C ALA A 35 9.66 -0.72 4.47
N ALA A 36 10.89 -0.77 4.96
CA ALA A 36 11.58 0.37 5.53
C ALA A 36 12.95 0.52 4.87
N THR A 37 13.24 1.66 4.28
CA THR A 37 14.56 1.91 3.68
C THR A 37 15.04 3.34 3.80
N THR A 38 16.33 3.55 4.06
CA THR A 38 16.88 4.91 4.02
C THR A 38 16.94 5.41 2.59
N ALA A 39 17.45 4.61 1.66
CA ALA A 39 17.58 4.95 0.26
C ALA A 39 17.23 3.78 -0.66
N SER A 40 16.37 4.03 -1.65
CA SER A 40 16.19 3.10 -2.76
C SER A 40 15.86 3.81 -4.06
N LYS A 41 16.00 3.15 -5.21
CA LYS A 41 15.38 3.71 -6.42
C LYS A 41 13.89 3.40 -6.41
N ALA A 42 13.53 2.16 -6.10
CA ALA A 42 12.14 1.72 -6.13
C ALA A 42 11.75 0.87 -4.91
N VAL A 43 10.56 1.15 -4.37
CA VAL A 43 9.84 0.24 -3.47
C VAL A 43 8.55 -0.18 -4.15
N ILE A 44 8.39 -1.48 -4.40
CA ILE A 44 7.22 -2.06 -5.04
C ILE A 44 6.62 -3.09 -4.09
N MET A 45 5.37 -2.88 -3.70
CA MET A 45 4.66 -3.78 -2.81
C MET A 45 3.31 -4.15 -3.41
N THR A 46 2.98 -5.44 -3.36
CA THR A 46 1.68 -5.96 -3.82
C THR A 46 1.09 -6.89 -2.78
N ALA A 47 -0.16 -6.66 -2.39
CA ALA A 47 -0.93 -7.58 -1.58
C ALA A 47 -2.18 -8.01 -2.34
N THR A 48 -2.38 -9.31 -2.51
CA THR A 48 -3.50 -9.87 -3.28
C THR A 48 -4.22 -10.95 -2.47
N THR A 49 -5.51 -10.78 -2.24
CA THR A 49 -6.33 -11.73 -1.46
C THR A 49 -7.69 -11.97 -2.14
N ALA A 50 -8.27 -13.15 -1.95
CA ALA A 50 -9.63 -13.43 -2.43
C ALA A 50 -10.65 -12.90 -1.42
N THR A 51 -10.46 -13.27 -0.16
CA THR A 51 -11.16 -12.77 1.03
C THR A 51 -10.10 -12.41 2.06
N SER A 52 -10.34 -11.38 2.85
CA SER A 52 -9.43 -10.96 3.92
C SER A 52 -10.21 -10.15 4.95
N GLU A 53 -9.87 -10.23 6.23
CA GLU A 53 -10.28 -9.22 7.20
C GLU A 53 -9.53 -7.91 6.90
N ALA A 54 -8.20 -8.00 6.77
CA ALA A 54 -7.37 -6.82 6.60
C ALA A 54 -6.18 -7.01 5.65
N VAL A 55 -5.96 -6.00 4.81
CA VAL A 55 -4.73 -5.79 4.04
C VAL A 55 -4.05 -4.52 4.50
N ILE A 56 -2.86 -4.65 5.08
CA ILE A 56 -2.06 -3.55 5.60
C ILE A 56 -0.73 -3.51 4.87
N MET A 57 -0.44 -2.38 4.23
CA MET A 57 0.82 -2.17 3.51
C MET A 57 1.46 -0.86 3.95
N THR A 58 2.74 -0.92 4.34
CA THR A 58 3.53 0.26 4.73
C THR A 58 4.86 0.32 3.98
N ALA A 59 5.09 1.40 3.23
CA ALA A 59 6.37 1.70 2.59
C ALA A 59 6.97 2.98 3.17
N ALA A 60 7.88 2.86 4.13
CA ALA A 60 8.55 4.00 4.74
C ALA A 60 9.93 4.23 4.11
N SER A 61 10.20 5.44 3.64
CA SER A 61 11.53 5.79 3.14
C SER A 61 11.98 7.22 3.46
N SER A 62 13.28 7.41 3.67
CA SER A 62 13.84 8.77 3.68
C SER A 62 14.02 9.32 2.27
N ALA A 63 14.53 8.49 1.35
CA ALA A 63 14.70 8.85 -0.06
C ALA A 63 14.34 7.67 -0.97
N SER A 64 13.40 7.87 -1.89
CA SER A 64 13.10 6.90 -2.95
C SER A 64 12.65 7.61 -4.21
N GLU A 65 13.14 7.23 -5.40
CA GLU A 65 12.64 7.82 -6.65
C GLU A 65 11.15 7.46 -6.83
N ALA A 66 10.81 6.18 -6.67
CA ALA A 66 9.44 5.69 -6.82
C ALA A 66 8.98 4.76 -5.69
N VAL A 67 7.74 4.97 -5.23
CA VAL A 67 7.02 4.01 -4.37
C VAL A 67 5.72 3.60 -5.05
N ILE A 68 5.56 2.31 -5.29
CA ILE A 68 4.37 1.73 -5.95
C ILE A 68 3.76 0.70 -5.02
N MET A 69 2.49 0.91 -4.65
CA MET A 69 1.76 0.01 -3.75
C MET A 69 0.40 -0.35 -4.34
N ALA A 70 0.13 -1.65 -4.46
CA ALA A 70 -1.14 -2.16 -4.94
C ALA A 70 -1.74 -3.16 -3.95
N ALA A 71 -2.92 -2.82 -3.43
CA ALA A 71 -3.75 -3.71 -2.62
C ALA A 71 -4.96 -4.13 -3.45
N ALA A 72 -5.07 -5.42 -3.76
CA ALA A 72 -6.19 -5.97 -4.51
C ALA A 72 -6.88 -7.09 -3.73
N THR A 73 -8.17 -6.91 -3.49
CA THR A 73 -9.06 -7.88 -2.86
C THR A 73 -10.38 -7.97 -3.61
N SER A 74 -10.98 -9.16 -3.61
CA SER A 74 -12.37 -9.34 -4.10
C SER A 74 -13.40 -9.03 -3.01
N ALA A 75 -13.04 -9.24 -1.74
CA ALA A 75 -13.82 -8.87 -0.56
C ALA A 75 -12.89 -8.67 0.64
N SER A 76 -12.94 -7.50 1.27
CA SER A 76 -12.21 -7.25 2.52
C SER A 76 -12.98 -6.30 3.41
N GLU A 77 -12.78 -6.41 4.72
CA GLU A 77 -13.30 -5.42 5.67
C GLU A 77 -12.46 -4.13 5.55
N ALA A 78 -11.13 -4.24 5.66
CA ALA A 78 -10.25 -3.08 5.61
C ALA A 78 -9.05 -3.21 4.67
N ILE A 79 -8.78 -2.14 3.91
CA ILE A 79 -7.50 -1.90 3.24
C ILE A 79 -6.85 -0.64 3.79
N ILE A 80 -5.60 -0.77 4.26
CA ILE A 80 -4.78 0.33 4.76
C ILE A 80 -3.46 0.37 3.99
N VAL A 81 -3.23 1.44 3.24
CA VAL A 81 -2.00 1.64 2.45
C VAL A 81 -1.34 2.95 2.87
N THR A 82 -0.11 2.87 3.37
CA THR A 82 0.63 4.03 3.89
C THR A 82 2.03 4.11 3.27
N ALA A 83 2.37 5.25 2.65
CA ALA A 83 3.73 5.53 2.19
C ALA A 83 4.21 6.90 2.67
N PRO A 84 4.79 6.98 3.88
CA PRO A 84 5.50 8.16 4.31
C PRO A 84 6.88 8.18 3.67
N THR A 85 7.09 9.13 2.75
CA THR A 85 8.42 9.39 2.18
C THR A 85 8.82 10.85 2.37
N SER A 86 10.05 11.09 2.82
CA SER A 86 10.54 12.46 3.01
C SER A 86 10.99 13.09 1.69
N ALA A 87 11.66 12.30 0.84
CA ALA A 87 12.13 12.69 -0.48
C ALA A 87 11.73 11.63 -1.52
N SER A 88 10.74 11.95 -2.34
CA SER A 88 10.33 11.10 -3.46
C SER A 88 9.79 11.86 -4.64
N GLU A 89 10.15 11.38 -5.84
CA GLU A 89 9.66 11.92 -7.12
C GLU A 89 8.21 11.47 -7.33
N ALA A 90 7.92 10.18 -7.08
CA ALA A 90 6.60 9.63 -7.32
C ALA A 90 6.14 8.61 -6.26
N ILE A 91 4.90 8.80 -5.79
CA ILE A 91 4.14 7.77 -5.08
C ILE A 91 2.92 7.40 -5.90
N ILE A 92 2.73 6.10 -6.14
CA ILE A 92 1.57 5.54 -6.80
C ILE A 92 0.92 4.52 -5.87
N MET A 93 -0.32 4.75 -5.48
CA MET A 93 -1.09 3.81 -4.68
C MET A 93 -2.38 3.41 -5.39
N THR A 94 -2.69 2.12 -5.35
CA THR A 94 -3.95 1.58 -5.85
C THR A 94 -4.56 0.66 -4.80
N ALA A 95 -5.85 0.85 -4.53
CA ALA A 95 -6.66 -0.07 -3.73
C ALA A 95 -7.93 -0.45 -4.51
N THR A 96 -8.32 -1.71 -4.44
CA THR A 96 -9.65 -2.15 -4.89
C THR A 96 -10.69 -1.98 -3.77
N ALA A 97 -11.94 -2.36 -4.03
CA ALA A 97 -13.03 -2.19 -3.08
C ALA A 97 -12.86 -3.06 -1.82
N SER A 98 -13.23 -2.46 -0.70
CA SER A 98 -13.28 -3.00 0.68
C SER A 98 -14.32 -2.19 1.44
N GLU A 99 -14.90 -2.67 2.56
CA GLU A 99 -15.83 -1.85 3.35
C GLU A 99 -15.19 -0.51 3.75
N ALA A 100 -13.96 -0.55 4.26
CA ALA A 100 -13.15 0.64 4.55
C ALA A 100 -11.83 0.64 3.79
N VAL A 101 -11.51 1.78 3.15
CA VAL A 101 -10.22 2.02 2.50
C VAL A 101 -9.57 3.28 3.04
N ILE A 102 -8.35 3.15 3.55
CA ILE A 102 -7.52 4.25 4.03
C ILE A 102 -6.21 4.26 3.24
N MET A 103 -5.95 5.38 2.56
CA MET A 103 -4.73 5.58 1.77
C MET A 103 -4.05 6.86 2.23
N THR A 104 -2.81 6.75 2.69
CA THR A 104 -2.02 7.89 3.18
C THR A 104 -0.67 7.96 2.47
N ALA A 105 -0.43 9.03 1.74
CA ALA A 105 0.82 9.27 1.02
C ALA A 105 1.41 10.63 1.38
N THR A 106 2.72 10.65 1.60
CA THR A 106 3.50 11.89 1.71
C THR A 106 4.69 11.79 0.78
N ALA A 107 4.81 12.72 -0.18
CA ALA A 107 5.91 12.78 -1.15
C ALA A 107 6.40 14.22 -1.32
N SER A 108 7.54 14.42 -1.98
CA SER A 108 8.02 15.76 -2.33
C SER A 108 7.33 16.29 -3.57
N GLU A 109 7.28 15.49 -4.65
CA GLU A 109 6.80 15.96 -5.94
C GLU A 109 5.40 15.46 -6.28
N THR A 110 5.30 14.21 -6.76
CA THR A 110 4.06 13.68 -7.34
C THR A 110 3.47 12.58 -6.48
N THR A 111 2.16 12.67 -6.24
CA THR A 111 1.37 11.55 -5.69
C THR A 111 0.17 11.26 -6.57
N VAL A 112 0.04 9.99 -6.99
CA VAL A 112 -1.13 9.45 -7.67
C VAL A 112 -1.80 8.42 -6.76
N VAL A 113 -3.04 8.70 -6.35
CA VAL A 113 -3.84 7.75 -5.57
C VAL A 113 -5.06 7.32 -6.36
N THR A 114 -5.20 6.02 -6.51
CA THR A 114 -6.32 5.36 -7.17
C THR A 114 -7.13 4.59 -6.13
N ALA A 115 -8.26 5.16 -5.72
CA ALA A 115 -9.15 4.58 -4.71
C ALA A 115 -10.38 3.94 -5.37
N PRO A 116 -11.02 2.95 -4.71
CA PRO A 116 -12.26 2.36 -5.21
C PRO A 116 -13.42 3.36 -5.17
N THR A 117 -14.42 3.18 -6.04
CA THR A 117 -15.54 4.14 -6.16
C THR A 117 -16.93 3.58 -5.93
N SER A 118 -17.12 2.26 -6.02
CA SER A 118 -18.48 1.71 -6.18
C SER A 118 -18.84 0.57 -5.22
N ALA A 119 -17.95 0.17 -4.31
CA ALA A 119 -18.22 -0.91 -3.35
C ALA A 119 -17.63 -0.69 -1.95
N SER A 120 -17.12 0.50 -1.66
CA SER A 120 -16.60 0.85 -0.33
C SER A 120 -17.59 1.73 0.41
N GLU A 121 -17.85 1.41 1.68
CA GLU A 121 -18.68 2.24 2.56
C GLU A 121 -17.92 3.49 3.01
N ALA A 122 -16.61 3.36 3.25
CA ALA A 122 -15.75 4.46 3.66
C ALA A 122 -14.45 4.48 2.85
N VAL A 123 -14.12 5.63 2.26
CA VAL A 123 -12.87 5.86 1.54
C VAL A 123 -12.22 7.14 2.05
N ILE A 124 -11.04 7.02 2.65
CA ILE A 124 -10.24 8.14 3.15
C ILE A 124 -8.93 8.18 2.37
N VAL A 125 -8.70 9.29 1.65
CA VAL A 125 -7.47 9.51 0.88
C VAL A 125 -6.76 10.78 1.33
N THR A 126 -5.70 10.57 2.11
CA THR A 126 -4.77 11.64 2.53
C THR A 126 -3.54 11.60 1.63
N ALA A 127 -3.29 12.69 0.93
CA ALA A 127 -2.11 12.85 0.09
C ALA A 127 -1.57 14.25 0.29
N ALA A 128 -0.29 14.32 0.67
CA ALA A 128 0.43 15.56 0.91
C ALA A 128 1.68 15.58 0.00
N THR A 129 1.78 16.63 -0.82
CA THR A 129 2.91 16.85 -1.72
C THR A 129 3.31 18.31 -1.71
N SER A 130 4.59 18.61 -1.99
CA SER A 130 5.03 19.99 -2.17
C SER A 130 4.63 20.57 -3.54
N GLU A 131 4.46 19.73 -4.57
CA GLU A 131 4.12 20.21 -5.92
C GLU A 131 2.75 19.73 -6.44
N ALA A 132 2.53 18.42 -6.60
CA ALA A 132 1.38 17.91 -7.33
C ALA A 132 0.75 16.65 -6.71
N THR A 133 -0.55 16.74 -6.42
CA THR A 133 -1.36 15.59 -6.00
C THR A 133 -2.46 15.33 -7.03
N ARG A 134 -2.54 14.11 -7.56
CA ARG A 134 -3.63 13.63 -8.40
C ARG A 134 -4.36 12.49 -7.69
N ARG A 135 -5.60 12.74 -7.28
CA ARG A 135 -6.53 11.70 -6.78
C ARG A 135 -7.43 11.25 -7.92
N ILE A 136 -7.41 9.96 -8.24
CA ILE A 136 -8.25 9.34 -9.25
C ILE A 136 -9.27 8.46 -8.51
N GLY A 137 -10.54 8.85 -8.55
CA GLY A 137 -11.63 7.92 -8.28
C GLY A 137 -11.95 7.19 -9.59
N VAL A 138 -11.78 5.87 -9.64
CA VAL A 138 -12.10 5.07 -10.83
C VAL A 138 -13.59 4.73 -10.87
N GLY A 139 -14.44 5.69 -11.24
CA GLY A 139 -15.89 5.48 -11.36
C GLY A 139 -16.26 4.58 -12.55
N HIS A 140 -17.16 3.61 -12.32
CA HIS A 140 -18.05 3.04 -13.34
C HIS A 140 -19.49 3.35 -12.93
#